data_AF-A0A8J8Y233-F1
#
_entry.id   AF-A0A8J8Y233-F1
#
_cell.length_a   1.000
_cell.length_b   1.000
_cell.length_c   1.000
_cell.angle_alpha   90.00
_cell.angle_beta   90.00
_cell.angle_gamma   90.00
#
_symmetry.space_group_name_H-M   'P 1'
#
loop_
_entity.id
_entity.type
_entity.pdbx_description
1 polymer ?
#
loop_
_entity_poly.entity_id
_entity_poly.type
_entity_poly.pdbx_seq_one_letter_code
_entity_poly.pdbx_strand_id
1 'polypeptide(L)'
;MTGKRSTSTSTSTSTSSKRGCSATRTATAGSIAGVDHNTYHCLIVLVLFETPSGFAMFGMSGDRLIQPNALQEIWANFGVDYRVSKFIWLKEFREIKDKSSAINHDTGVSCDLAEMIMKWHHPGQKMAVGKPEYKEIIERSLSVPCMFDEIVMEVMWGLKNLMHVLVPQEKMKLSKDDYLPMSQGLYMLLNRYGLDVKPEMVTDSIIKLACFLLDCEYCDVKNSKHLRWTGEYIEKRSGIKCLDWDLMKLATGIKIICYPTERSTAEEAMFTQDELSKLVKDAHKYEGKIRKRSFMNAYSEMVEARQLIPMAQKQLEDLVKEAKDACEAEQST
;
A
#
# COMPACT_ATOMS: atom_id res chain seq x y z
N MET A 1 -19.46 77.52 31.01
CA MET A 1 -19.50 76.75 32.27
C MET A 1 -20.13 75.40 31.99
N THR A 2 -19.31 74.33 32.09
CA THR A 2 -19.61 72.96 32.55
C THR A 2 -21.08 72.52 32.56
N GLY A 3 -21.49 71.54 31.76
CA GLY A 3 -21.41 70.09 32.03
C GLY A 3 -22.86 69.52 32.06
N LYS A 4 -23.23 68.28 31.74
CA LYS A 4 -22.56 66.98 31.53
C LYS A 4 -23.45 66.12 30.61
N ARG A 5 -22.81 65.17 29.90
CA ARG A 5 -23.43 63.98 29.27
C ARG A 5 -23.84 62.94 30.33
N SER A 6 -24.90 62.18 30.06
CA SER A 6 -24.91 60.71 30.20
C SER A 6 -26.13 60.06 29.54
N THR A 7 -25.89 58.88 29.00
CA THR A 7 -26.63 58.01 28.08
C THR A 7 -27.63 57.04 28.73
N SER A 8 -28.63 56.57 27.98
CA SER A 8 -29.25 55.22 28.13
C SER A 8 -30.06 54.87 26.85
N THR A 9 -29.66 53.82 26.13
CA THR A 9 -30.25 52.45 26.06
C THR A 9 -31.40 52.32 25.06
N SER A 10 -31.25 51.44 24.07
CA SER A 10 -32.40 50.83 23.38
C SER A 10 -32.09 49.38 22.97
N THR A 11 -32.91 48.50 23.53
CA THR A 11 -33.10 47.10 23.20
C THR A 11 -34.05 47.00 22.00
N SER A 12 -33.81 46.12 21.03
CA SER A 12 -34.93 45.53 20.26
C SER A 12 -34.55 44.20 19.62
N THR A 13 -35.37 43.21 19.97
CA THR A 13 -35.56 41.90 19.36
C THR A 13 -36.17 42.02 17.96
N SER A 14 -35.83 41.11 17.05
CA SER A 14 -36.73 40.79 15.92
C SER A 14 -36.56 39.34 15.44
N THR A 15 -37.70 38.83 15.00
CA THR A 15 -38.12 37.44 14.78
C THR A 15 -37.90 36.92 13.35
N SER A 16 -37.66 35.61 13.27
CA SER A 16 -37.94 34.62 12.21
C SER A 16 -38.38 35.04 10.80
N SER A 17 -37.75 34.44 9.78
CA SER A 17 -38.41 34.09 8.51
C SER A 17 -37.78 32.84 7.88
N LYS A 18 -38.59 31.78 7.72
CA LYS A 18 -38.32 30.58 6.91
C LYS A 18 -38.39 30.93 5.42
N ARG A 19 -37.45 30.46 4.60
CA ARG A 19 -37.63 30.23 3.16
C ARG A 19 -36.87 28.97 2.75
N GLY A 20 -37.63 27.97 2.31
CA GLY A 20 -37.10 26.83 1.55
C GLY A 20 -36.85 27.23 0.10
N CYS A 21 -35.93 26.54 -0.55
CA CYS A 21 -35.76 26.61 -2.00
C CYS A 21 -35.59 25.20 -2.55
N SER A 22 -36.64 24.72 -3.21
CA SER A 22 -36.67 23.53 -4.06
C SER A 22 -36.10 23.91 -5.43
N ALA A 23 -35.22 23.08 -5.98
CA ALA A 23 -34.78 23.18 -7.37
C ALA A 23 -34.96 21.83 -8.07
N THR A 24 -35.93 21.82 -8.98
CA THR A 24 -36.41 20.70 -9.78
C THR A 24 -35.40 20.30 -10.86
N ARG A 25 -35.23 18.99 -11.07
CA ARG A 25 -34.47 18.37 -12.17
C ARG A 25 -35.11 18.68 -13.52
N THR A 26 -34.29 19.05 -14.50
CA THR A 26 -34.58 18.87 -15.92
C THR A 26 -33.54 17.94 -16.53
N ALA A 27 -33.99 16.80 -17.04
CA ALA A 27 -33.16 15.84 -17.76
C ALA A 27 -33.19 16.15 -19.26
N THR A 28 -32.01 16.18 -19.89
CA THR A 28 -31.87 16.08 -21.35
C THR A 28 -30.87 14.97 -21.65
N ALA A 29 -31.32 13.98 -22.41
CA ALA A 29 -30.53 12.87 -22.89
C ALA A 29 -29.76 13.25 -24.17
N GLY A 30 -28.51 12.81 -24.30
CA GLY A 30 -27.78 12.85 -25.57
C GLY A 30 -26.25 12.66 -25.49
N SER A 31 -25.81 11.45 -25.87
CA SER A 31 -24.54 11.12 -26.55
C SER A 31 -23.24 10.82 -25.75
N ILE A 32 -22.99 9.50 -25.63
CA ILE A 32 -21.81 8.70 -26.03
C ILE A 32 -20.39 9.25 -25.75
N ALA A 33 -19.69 8.50 -24.89
CA ALA A 33 -18.25 8.22 -24.84
C ALA A 33 -17.29 9.41 -24.93
N GLY A 34 -17.11 10.09 -23.80
CA GLY A 34 -15.85 10.72 -23.44
C GLY A 34 -15.40 10.11 -22.12
N VAL A 35 -14.24 9.47 -22.08
CA VAL A 35 -13.56 9.19 -20.80
C VAL A 35 -13.34 10.55 -20.15
N ASP A 36 -14.08 10.83 -19.08
CA ASP A 36 -13.98 12.09 -18.36
C ASP A 36 -12.59 12.14 -17.71
N HIS A 37 -11.67 12.91 -18.28
CA HIS A 37 -10.27 13.03 -17.82
C HIS A 37 -10.15 13.92 -16.58
N ASN A 38 -11.21 14.02 -15.76
CA ASN A 38 -11.33 15.01 -14.69
C ASN A 38 -11.32 14.45 -13.27
N THR A 39 -10.80 13.24 -13.06
CA THR A 39 -10.60 12.68 -11.72
C THR A 39 -9.13 12.42 -11.44
N TYR A 40 -8.37 13.50 -11.20
CA TYR A 40 -7.33 13.43 -10.18
C TYR A 40 -8.02 13.23 -8.82
N HIS A 41 -8.54 12.01 -8.59
CA HIS A 41 -8.93 11.58 -7.26
C HIS A 41 -7.73 11.81 -6.35
N CYS A 42 -7.96 12.49 -5.22
CA CYS A 42 -6.93 12.88 -4.27
C CYS A 42 -5.92 11.74 -4.09
N LEU A 43 -4.63 11.99 -4.40
CA LEU A 43 -3.53 11.03 -4.20
C LEU A 43 -3.45 10.54 -2.73
N ILE A 44 -4.15 11.20 -1.83
CA ILE A 44 -4.17 10.94 -0.40
C ILE A 44 -5.55 10.42 0.00
N VAL A 45 -5.59 9.27 0.65
CA VAL A 45 -6.74 8.71 1.36
C VAL A 45 -6.57 9.01 2.85
N LEU A 46 -7.64 9.41 3.55
CA LEU A 46 -7.60 9.49 5.01
C LEU A 46 -7.85 8.11 5.60
N VAL A 47 -7.23 7.79 6.72
CA VAL A 47 -7.50 6.55 7.46
C VAL A 47 -7.90 6.90 8.88
N LEU A 48 -9.11 6.52 9.27
CA LEU A 48 -9.55 6.58 10.65
C LEU A 48 -9.22 5.25 11.33
N PHE A 49 -8.33 5.32 12.31
CA PHE A 49 -7.83 4.15 13.04
C PHE A 49 -8.25 4.24 14.51
N GLU A 50 -8.97 3.23 14.98
CA GLU A 50 -9.30 3.11 16.39
C GLU A 50 -8.13 2.51 17.16
N THR A 51 -7.68 3.19 18.20
CA THR A 51 -6.64 2.73 19.12
C THR A 51 -7.28 2.26 20.44
N PRO A 52 -6.51 1.65 21.36
CA PRO A 52 -7.04 1.28 22.67
C PRO A 52 -7.60 2.48 23.46
N SER A 53 -6.92 3.63 23.43
CA SER A 53 -7.33 4.82 24.21
C SER A 53 -8.11 5.88 23.42
N GLY A 54 -8.31 5.71 22.12
CA GLY A 54 -9.06 6.67 21.31
C GLY A 54 -8.99 6.43 19.81
N PHE A 55 -8.74 7.50 19.05
CA PHE A 55 -8.70 7.46 17.58
C PHE A 55 -7.50 8.22 17.03
N ALA A 56 -6.91 7.68 15.97
CA ALA A 56 -5.87 8.30 15.18
C ALA A 56 -6.36 8.55 13.75
N MET A 57 -5.97 9.68 13.19
CA MET A 57 -6.17 10.05 11.80
C MET A 57 -4.84 9.97 11.07
N PHE A 58 -4.81 9.24 9.95
CA PHE A 58 -3.65 9.17 9.07
C PHE A 58 -3.96 9.73 7.70
N GLY A 59 -2.95 10.28 7.04
CA GLY A 59 -2.93 10.40 5.59
C GLY A 59 -2.17 9.23 4.99
N MET A 60 -2.66 8.69 3.89
CA MET A 60 -2.06 7.55 3.20
C MET A 60 -2.04 7.77 1.70
N SER A 61 -1.00 7.32 1.02
CA SER A 61 -0.95 7.33 -0.45
C SER A 61 -1.96 6.33 -1.03
N GLY A 62 -2.95 6.82 -1.79
CA GLY A 62 -4.06 6.01 -2.32
C GLY A 62 -3.70 5.20 -3.58
N ASP A 63 -2.57 5.49 -4.22
CA ASP A 63 -2.09 4.83 -5.45
C ASP A 63 -1.89 3.33 -5.28
N ARG A 64 -1.50 2.88 -4.07
CA ARG A 64 -1.29 1.46 -3.78
C ARG A 64 -2.58 0.67 -3.61
N LEU A 65 -3.69 1.32 -3.24
CA LEU A 65 -4.97 0.62 -3.02
C LEU A 65 -5.64 0.19 -4.33
N ILE A 66 -5.30 0.83 -5.44
CA ILE A 66 -5.92 0.59 -6.75
C ILE A 66 -5.08 -0.33 -7.64
N GLN A 67 -3.96 -0.84 -7.15
CA GLN A 67 -3.12 -1.76 -7.91
C GLN A 67 -3.77 -3.15 -7.99
N PRO A 68 -3.65 -3.87 -9.11
CA PRO A 68 -4.25 -5.20 -9.26
C PRO A 68 -3.82 -6.23 -8.19
N ASN A 69 -2.63 -6.04 -7.62
CA ASN A 69 -2.00 -6.87 -6.60
C ASN A 69 -2.05 -6.23 -5.19
N ALA A 70 -2.91 -5.23 -4.97
CA ALA A 70 -2.96 -4.48 -3.71
C ALA A 70 -3.19 -5.39 -2.50
N LEU A 71 -4.10 -6.36 -2.61
CA LEU A 71 -4.38 -7.32 -1.53
C LEU A 71 -3.14 -8.14 -1.14
N GLN A 72 -2.29 -8.48 -2.11
CA GLN A 72 -1.10 -9.29 -1.90
C GLN A 72 0.08 -8.50 -1.31
N GLU A 73 0.12 -7.18 -1.46
CA GLU A 73 1.33 -6.38 -1.23
C GLU A 73 1.19 -5.25 -0.21
N ILE A 74 -0.03 -4.84 0.15
CA ILE A 74 -0.21 -3.68 1.05
C ILE A 74 0.46 -3.89 2.41
N TRP A 75 0.33 -5.07 3.02
CA TRP A 75 0.96 -5.42 4.30
C TRP A 75 2.47 -5.18 4.32
N ALA A 76 3.15 -5.38 3.18
CA ALA A 76 4.60 -5.24 3.10
C ALA A 76 5.06 -3.79 3.29
N ASN A 77 4.17 -2.81 3.13
CA ASN A 77 4.46 -1.42 3.48
C ASN A 77 4.63 -1.21 4.98
N PHE A 78 4.17 -2.14 5.81
CA PHE A 78 4.23 -2.09 7.26
C PHE A 78 5.26 -3.07 7.86
N GLY A 79 6.07 -3.74 7.03
CA GLY A 79 7.12 -4.63 7.54
C GLY A 79 8.50 -3.97 7.68
N VAL A 80 8.74 -2.81 7.06
CA VAL A 80 10.04 -2.11 7.09
C VAL A 80 9.88 -0.57 7.06
N ASP A 81 10.72 0.12 7.84
CA ASP A 81 10.60 1.56 8.15
C ASP A 81 10.60 2.48 6.93
N TYR A 82 11.40 2.15 5.90
CA TYR A 82 11.54 2.99 4.72
C TYR A 82 10.30 2.96 3.80
N ARG A 83 9.43 1.94 3.94
CA ARG A 83 8.17 1.84 3.19
C ARG A 83 7.06 2.58 3.90
N VAL A 84 6.91 2.33 5.20
CA VAL A 84 5.80 2.87 5.99
C VAL A 84 5.83 4.40 5.96
N SER A 85 7.00 5.01 6.11
CA SER A 85 7.19 6.47 6.12
C SER A 85 6.82 7.16 4.80
N LYS A 86 6.87 6.44 3.66
CA LYS A 86 6.44 6.95 2.35
C LYS A 86 4.97 6.66 2.06
N PHE A 87 4.38 5.73 2.79
CA PHE A 87 3.05 5.21 2.53
C PHE A 87 1.98 5.85 3.41
N ILE A 88 2.25 6.02 4.70
CA ILE A 88 1.27 6.46 5.70
C ILE A 88 1.92 7.38 6.75
N TRP A 89 1.20 8.42 7.19
CA TRP A 89 1.71 9.38 8.17
C TRP A 89 0.61 9.87 9.11
N LEU A 90 0.93 9.96 10.41
CA LEU A 90 0.01 10.44 11.44
C LEU A 90 -0.33 11.92 11.20
N LYS A 91 -1.63 12.23 11.24
CA LYS A 91 -2.14 13.61 11.18
C LYS A 91 -2.51 14.11 12.56
N GLU A 92 -3.27 13.30 13.29
CA GLU A 92 -3.77 13.64 14.62
C GLU A 92 -4.08 12.38 15.40
N PHE A 93 -3.88 12.43 16.71
CA PHE A 93 -4.31 11.41 17.64
C PHE A 93 -5.11 12.08 18.76
N ARG A 94 -6.24 11.50 19.13
CA ARG A 94 -7.13 12.01 20.16
C ARG A 94 -7.53 10.88 21.10
N GLU A 95 -7.22 11.04 22.38
CA GLU A 95 -7.72 10.16 23.43
C GLU A 95 -9.24 10.36 23.58
N ILE A 96 -10.00 9.27 23.46
CA ILE A 96 -11.46 9.26 23.59
C ILE A 96 -11.82 8.03 24.42
N LYS A 97 -12.07 8.24 25.71
CA LYS A 97 -12.29 7.17 26.70
C LYS A 97 -13.47 6.28 26.34
N ASP A 98 -14.58 6.88 25.93
CA ASP A 98 -15.77 6.16 25.53
C ASP A 98 -15.90 6.18 24.00
N LYS A 99 -15.25 5.18 23.38
CA LYS A 99 -15.27 5.00 21.93
C LYS A 99 -16.67 4.67 21.40
N SER A 100 -17.53 4.08 22.23
CA SER A 100 -18.89 3.70 21.85
C SER A 100 -19.83 4.90 21.73
N SER A 101 -19.66 5.94 22.56
CA SER A 101 -20.39 7.20 22.38
C SER A 101 -19.78 8.10 21.30
N ALA A 102 -18.50 7.90 20.96
CA ALA A 102 -17.83 8.67 19.92
C ALA A 102 -18.38 8.40 18.51
N ILE A 103 -18.77 7.15 18.25
CA ILE A 103 -19.34 6.72 16.97
C ILE A 103 -20.33 5.58 17.19
N ASN A 104 -21.62 5.85 16.99
CA ASN A 104 -22.67 4.83 17.10
C ASN A 104 -23.85 5.11 16.17
N HIS A 105 -24.70 4.08 15.98
CA HIS A 105 -25.83 4.15 15.05
C HIS A 105 -26.90 5.15 15.47
N ASP A 106 -27.09 5.40 16.77
CA ASP A 106 -28.20 6.21 17.29
C ASP A 106 -27.88 7.71 17.30
N THR A 107 -26.69 8.08 17.78
CA THR A 107 -26.25 9.48 17.92
C THR A 107 -25.32 9.93 16.81
N GLY A 108 -24.86 9.03 15.94
CA GLY A 108 -23.94 9.35 14.86
C GLY A 108 -22.49 9.51 15.34
N VAL A 109 -21.81 10.53 14.82
CA VAL A 109 -20.43 10.88 15.19
C VAL A 109 -20.45 12.01 16.22
N SER A 110 -19.74 11.85 17.34
CA SER A 110 -19.63 12.89 18.37
C SER A 110 -18.97 14.16 17.84
N CYS A 111 -19.24 15.32 18.47
CA CYS A 111 -18.65 16.60 18.06
C CYS A 111 -17.11 16.54 18.00
N ASP A 112 -16.47 15.90 18.99
CA ASP A 112 -15.02 15.80 19.07
C ASP A 112 -14.45 14.97 17.91
N LEU A 113 -15.05 13.83 17.59
CA LEU A 113 -14.60 12.99 16.49
C LEU A 113 -14.91 13.64 15.12
N ALA A 114 -16.05 14.31 15.00
CA ALA A 114 -16.43 15.04 13.80
C ALA A 114 -15.47 16.21 13.53
N GLU A 115 -15.09 16.97 14.55
CA GLU A 115 -14.10 18.04 14.42
C GLU A 115 -12.75 17.49 13.93
N MET A 116 -12.28 16.38 14.51
CA MET A 116 -11.04 15.73 14.07
C MET A 116 -11.12 15.29 12.60
N ILE A 117 -12.22 14.65 12.18
CA ILE A 117 -12.41 14.20 10.79
C ILE A 117 -12.45 15.41 9.84
N MET A 118 -13.29 16.40 10.13
CA MET A 118 -13.53 17.53 9.24
C MET A 118 -12.35 18.50 9.15
N LYS A 119 -11.48 18.53 10.16
CA LYS A 119 -10.22 19.29 10.12
C LYS A 119 -9.27 18.81 9.03
N TRP A 120 -9.23 17.50 8.76
CA TRP A 120 -8.29 16.89 7.82
C TRP A 120 -8.92 16.48 6.49
N HIS A 121 -10.25 16.35 6.44
CA HIS A 121 -10.97 15.96 5.23
C HIS A 121 -11.01 17.08 4.19
N HIS A 122 -10.74 16.73 2.94
CA HIS A 122 -10.90 17.61 1.79
C HIS A 122 -12.02 17.09 0.85
N PRO A 123 -12.75 18.00 0.16
CA PRO A 123 -13.77 17.58 -0.81
C PRO A 123 -13.22 16.59 -1.84
N GLY A 124 -13.98 15.52 -2.11
CA GLY A 124 -13.60 14.45 -3.05
C GLY A 124 -12.63 13.40 -2.49
N GLN A 125 -12.16 13.57 -1.26
CA GLN A 125 -11.31 12.59 -0.58
C GLN A 125 -12.15 11.47 0.05
N LYS A 126 -11.69 10.22 -0.13
CA LYS A 126 -12.24 9.05 0.56
C LYS A 126 -11.55 8.83 1.91
N MET A 127 -12.28 8.22 2.83
CA MET A 127 -11.74 7.80 4.12
C MET A 127 -11.83 6.28 4.29
N ALA A 128 -10.72 5.63 4.56
CA ALA A 128 -10.65 4.23 4.96
C ALA A 128 -11.00 4.10 6.45
N VAL A 129 -11.84 3.12 6.78
CA VAL A 129 -12.29 2.84 8.14
C VAL A 129 -12.16 1.35 8.43
N GLY A 130 -11.89 0.98 9.68
CA GLY A 130 -11.62 -0.41 10.07
C GLY A 130 -12.86 -1.25 10.41
N LYS A 131 -14.06 -0.66 10.33
CA LYS A 131 -15.34 -1.31 10.65
C LYS A 131 -16.41 -0.91 9.65
N PRO A 132 -17.28 -1.83 9.20
CA PRO A 132 -18.36 -1.49 8.27
C PRO A 132 -19.37 -0.54 8.89
N GLU A 133 -19.63 -0.64 10.21
CA GLU A 133 -20.54 0.26 10.92
C GLU A 133 -20.03 1.71 10.87
N TYR A 134 -18.71 1.91 10.96
CA TYR A 134 -18.11 3.25 10.92
C TYR A 134 -18.30 3.89 9.56
N LYS A 135 -18.19 3.11 8.48
CA LYS A 135 -18.44 3.59 7.12
C LYS A 135 -19.85 4.13 7.02
N GLU A 136 -20.85 3.33 7.41
CA GLU A 136 -22.25 3.72 7.34
C GLU A 136 -22.55 4.97 8.18
N ILE A 137 -22.09 4.99 9.43
CA ILE A 137 -22.36 6.10 10.36
C ILE A 137 -21.73 7.40 9.88
N ILE A 138 -20.50 7.36 9.39
CA ILE A 138 -19.77 8.56 8.95
C ILE A 138 -20.34 9.09 7.64
N GLU A 139 -20.62 8.22 6.66
CA GLU A 139 -21.24 8.62 5.40
C GLU A 139 -22.59 9.30 5.65
N ARG A 140 -23.40 8.75 6.55
CA ARG A 140 -24.70 9.33 6.93
C ARG A 140 -24.57 10.65 7.71
N SER A 141 -23.66 10.72 8.69
CA SER A 141 -23.61 11.84 9.64
C SER A 141 -22.82 13.04 9.10
N LEU A 142 -21.75 12.78 8.34
CA LEU A 142 -20.80 13.80 7.89
C LEU A 142 -20.75 13.95 6.36
N SER A 143 -21.44 13.09 5.60
CA SER A 143 -21.37 13.05 4.13
C SER A 143 -19.95 12.87 3.58
N VAL A 144 -19.08 12.20 4.36
CA VAL A 144 -17.70 11.86 3.97
C VAL A 144 -17.69 10.47 3.33
N PRO A 145 -17.32 10.34 2.03
CA PRO A 145 -17.26 9.04 1.37
C PRO A 145 -16.24 8.11 2.04
N CYS A 146 -16.66 6.90 2.37
CA CYS A 146 -15.83 5.95 3.10
C CYS A 146 -15.57 4.66 2.30
N MET A 147 -14.47 3.99 2.63
CA MET A 147 -14.11 2.69 2.09
C MET A 147 -13.81 1.70 3.22
N PHE A 148 -14.32 0.48 3.02
CA PHE A 148 -14.15 -0.67 3.89
C PHE A 148 -14.18 -1.89 2.98
N ASP A 149 -13.04 -2.56 2.85
CA ASP A 149 -12.82 -3.74 2.01
C ASP A 149 -11.58 -4.50 2.53
N GLU A 150 -11.26 -5.63 1.91
CA GLU A 150 -10.14 -6.48 2.31
C GLU A 150 -8.79 -5.75 2.24
N ILE A 151 -8.61 -4.85 1.27
CA ILE A 151 -7.37 -4.07 1.11
C ILE A 151 -7.24 -3.06 2.26
N VAL A 152 -8.33 -2.40 2.64
CA VAL A 152 -8.37 -1.53 3.83
C VAL A 152 -8.04 -2.33 5.09
N MET A 153 -8.49 -3.57 5.20
CA MET A 153 -8.16 -4.42 6.35
C MET A 153 -6.67 -4.76 6.43
N GLU A 154 -5.95 -4.89 5.30
CA GLU A 154 -4.49 -5.01 5.31
C GLU A 154 -3.81 -3.74 5.85
N VAL A 155 -4.36 -2.55 5.54
CA VAL A 155 -3.89 -1.27 6.13
C VAL A 155 -4.15 -1.24 7.64
N MET A 156 -5.32 -1.66 8.09
CA MET A 156 -5.67 -1.69 9.52
C MET A 156 -4.79 -2.68 10.28
N TRP A 157 -4.50 -3.85 9.68
CA TRP A 157 -3.56 -4.82 10.22
C TRP A 157 -2.16 -4.21 10.39
N GLY A 158 -1.66 -3.54 9.35
CA GLY A 158 -0.37 -2.87 9.37
C GLY A 158 -0.28 -1.75 10.41
N LEU A 159 -1.33 -0.94 10.55
CA LEU A 159 -1.44 0.10 11.56
C LEU A 159 -1.41 -0.47 12.98
N LYS A 160 -2.08 -1.60 13.23
CA LYS A 160 -1.98 -2.29 14.53
C LYS A 160 -0.58 -2.83 14.79
N ASN A 161 0.04 -3.48 13.81
CA ASN A 161 1.39 -4.04 13.93
C ASN A 161 2.42 -2.96 14.28
N LEU A 162 2.32 -1.79 13.65
CA LEU A 162 3.24 -0.67 13.85
C LEU A 162 2.70 0.44 14.75
N MET A 163 1.63 0.20 15.52
CA MET A 163 0.98 1.25 16.32
C MET A 163 1.97 1.95 17.27
N HIS A 164 2.86 1.18 17.89
CA HIS A 164 3.90 1.67 18.79
C HIS A 164 4.89 2.64 18.14
N VAL A 165 5.05 2.56 16.81
CA VAL A 165 5.89 3.47 16.01
C VAL A 165 5.05 4.62 15.43
N LEU A 166 3.86 4.31 14.93
CA LEU A 166 3.03 5.23 14.15
C LEU A 166 2.17 6.16 15.00
N VAL A 167 1.88 5.77 16.25
CA VAL A 167 1.13 6.57 17.23
C VAL A 167 1.92 6.59 18.55
N PRO A 168 3.07 7.28 18.61
CA PRO A 168 3.91 7.30 19.81
C PRO A 168 3.24 7.92 21.04
N GLN A 169 2.13 8.65 20.84
CA GLN A 169 1.30 9.20 21.91
C GLN A 169 0.40 8.13 22.58
N GLU A 170 0.12 7.02 21.91
CA GLU A 170 -0.67 5.93 22.46
C GLU A 170 0.18 5.14 23.48
N LYS A 171 -0.28 5.14 24.73
CA LYS A 171 0.44 4.53 25.86
C LYS A 171 -0.14 3.17 26.24
N MET A 172 -1.36 2.87 25.80
CA MET A 172 -2.01 1.60 26.06
C MET A 172 -1.57 0.56 25.04
N LYS A 173 -1.33 -0.67 25.52
CA LYS A 173 -1.03 -1.81 24.65
C LYS A 173 -2.34 -2.36 24.06
N LEU A 174 -2.23 -2.98 22.89
CA LEU A 174 -3.33 -3.74 22.31
C LEU A 174 -3.73 -4.87 23.28
N SER A 175 -5.03 -5.02 23.49
CA SER A 175 -5.61 -6.15 24.21
C SER A 175 -5.76 -7.37 23.30
N LYS A 176 -6.15 -8.52 23.87
CA LYS A 176 -6.41 -9.73 23.08
C LYS A 176 -7.53 -9.52 22.03
N ASP A 177 -8.53 -8.70 22.37
CA ASP A 177 -9.66 -8.40 21.50
C ASP A 177 -9.27 -7.43 20.37
N ASP A 178 -8.13 -6.76 20.50
CA ASP A 178 -7.60 -5.88 19.47
C ASP A 178 -6.78 -6.63 18.41
N TYR A 179 -6.47 -7.92 18.57
CA TYR A 179 -5.74 -8.64 17.52
C TYR A 179 -6.63 -8.85 16.29
N LEU A 180 -6.15 -8.36 15.15
CA LEU A 180 -6.75 -8.70 13.86
C LEU A 180 -6.31 -10.10 13.44
N PRO A 181 -7.10 -10.79 12.60
CA PRO A 181 -6.63 -11.96 11.88
C PRO A 181 -5.31 -11.67 11.15
N MET A 182 -4.57 -12.72 10.83
CA MET A 182 -3.34 -12.61 10.03
C MET A 182 -3.58 -11.84 8.73
N SER A 183 -2.62 -11.00 8.33
CA SER A 183 -2.64 -10.35 7.02
C SER A 183 -2.81 -11.38 5.91
N GLN A 184 -3.77 -11.14 5.02
CA GLN A 184 -4.05 -12.02 3.91
C GLN A 184 -2.88 -12.05 2.92
N GLY A 185 -2.29 -10.89 2.62
CA GLY A 185 -1.17 -10.84 1.68
C GLY A 185 0.08 -11.55 2.23
N LEU A 186 0.36 -11.41 3.53
CA LEU A 186 1.44 -12.14 4.19
C LEU A 186 1.17 -13.65 4.16
N TYR A 187 -0.05 -14.07 4.51
CA TYR A 187 -0.46 -15.46 4.44
C TYR A 187 -0.30 -16.04 3.02
N MET A 188 -0.74 -15.29 2.00
CA MET A 188 -0.59 -15.69 0.61
C MET A 188 0.88 -15.87 0.23
N LEU A 189 1.77 -14.97 0.63
CA LEU A 189 3.21 -15.11 0.39
C LEU A 189 3.76 -16.37 1.07
N LEU A 190 3.50 -16.57 2.36
CA LEU A 190 4.02 -17.71 3.13
C LEU A 190 3.52 -19.04 2.56
N ASN A 191 2.24 -19.11 2.17
CA ASN A 191 1.67 -20.30 1.56
C ASN A 191 2.28 -20.62 0.19
N ARG A 192 2.75 -19.63 -0.59
CA ARG A 192 3.51 -19.90 -1.84
C ARG A 192 4.81 -20.67 -1.58
N TYR A 193 5.38 -20.52 -0.39
CA TYR A 193 6.56 -21.24 0.06
C TYR A 193 6.21 -22.55 0.82
N GLY A 194 4.93 -22.94 0.86
CA GLY A 194 4.49 -24.14 1.57
C GLY A 194 4.55 -24.02 3.10
N LEU A 195 4.58 -22.79 3.63
CA LEU A 195 4.64 -22.52 5.06
C LEU A 195 3.23 -22.34 5.63
N ASP A 196 2.82 -23.28 6.47
CA ASP A 196 1.56 -23.20 7.21
C ASP A 196 1.77 -22.41 8.51
N VAL A 197 1.34 -21.14 8.51
CA VAL A 197 1.55 -20.18 9.59
C VAL A 197 0.22 -19.71 10.13
N LYS A 198 0.04 -19.83 11.44
CA LYS A 198 -1.12 -19.30 12.17
C LYS A 198 -0.87 -17.87 12.65
N PRO A 199 -1.92 -17.07 12.94
CA PRO A 199 -1.74 -15.69 13.40
C PRO A 199 -0.80 -15.54 14.60
N GLU A 200 -0.88 -16.43 15.59
CA GLU A 200 -0.06 -16.42 16.81
C GLU A 200 1.44 -16.66 16.56
N MET A 201 1.79 -17.27 15.43
CA MET A 201 3.17 -17.56 15.05
C MET A 201 3.86 -16.36 14.38
N VAL A 202 3.11 -15.34 13.97
CA VAL A 202 3.64 -14.23 13.17
C VAL A 202 4.48 -13.30 14.05
N THR A 203 5.80 -13.38 13.89
CA THR A 203 6.76 -12.50 14.56
C THR A 203 7.24 -11.37 13.65
N ASP A 204 7.81 -10.32 14.25
CA ASP A 204 8.46 -9.22 13.51
C ASP A 204 9.58 -9.73 12.58
N SER A 205 10.34 -10.74 13.00
CA SER A 205 11.37 -11.38 12.18
C SER A 205 10.78 -12.06 10.93
N ILE A 206 9.66 -12.78 11.09
CA ILE A 206 8.94 -13.40 9.96
C ILE A 206 8.45 -12.32 9.00
N ILE A 207 7.85 -11.24 9.51
CA ILE A 207 7.35 -10.13 8.68
C ILE A 207 8.49 -9.49 7.89
N LYS A 208 9.62 -9.17 8.55
CA LYS A 208 10.78 -8.51 7.91
C LYS A 208 11.40 -9.39 6.83
N LEU A 209 11.58 -10.68 7.11
CA LEU A 209 12.17 -11.60 6.16
C LEU A 209 11.22 -11.90 4.99
N ALA A 210 9.92 -11.98 5.25
CA ALA A 210 8.89 -12.08 4.23
C ALA A 210 8.88 -10.83 3.30
N CYS A 211 9.01 -9.62 3.87
CA CYS A 211 9.20 -8.40 3.08
C CYS A 211 10.46 -8.46 2.22
N PHE A 212 11.59 -8.90 2.78
CA PHE A 212 12.83 -9.06 2.03
C PHE A 212 12.68 -10.04 0.86
N LEU A 213 11.98 -11.14 1.08
CA LEU A 213 11.72 -12.16 0.06
C LEU A 213 10.84 -11.60 -1.07
N LEU A 214 9.77 -10.89 -0.72
CA LEU A 214 8.92 -10.17 -1.67
C LEU A 214 9.73 -9.16 -2.51
N ASP A 215 10.70 -8.48 -1.90
CA ASP A 215 11.56 -7.50 -2.59
C ASP A 215 12.46 -8.16 -3.61
N CYS A 216 13.01 -9.33 -3.26
CA CYS A 216 13.81 -10.12 -4.18
C CYS A 216 12.97 -10.61 -5.37
N GLU A 217 11.71 -11.01 -5.14
CA GLU A 217 10.76 -11.37 -6.21
C GLU A 217 10.41 -10.16 -7.11
N TYR A 218 10.27 -8.97 -6.51
CA TYR A 218 9.83 -7.77 -7.22
C TYR A 218 10.94 -7.12 -8.08
N CYS A 219 12.22 -7.42 -7.82
CA CYS A 219 13.34 -6.94 -8.66
C CYS A 219 13.14 -7.28 -10.15
N ASP A 220 12.59 -8.45 -10.44
CA ASP A 220 12.27 -8.88 -11.80
C ASP A 220 11.12 -8.01 -12.38
N VAL A 221 10.07 -7.76 -11.60
CA VAL A 221 8.87 -7.03 -12.02
C VAL A 221 9.18 -5.57 -12.33
N LYS A 222 9.99 -4.89 -11.51
CA LYS A 222 10.38 -3.49 -11.71
C LYS A 222 10.99 -3.24 -13.10
N ASN A 223 11.76 -4.19 -13.60
CA ASN A 223 12.44 -4.09 -14.89
C ASN A 223 11.65 -4.73 -16.04
N SER A 224 10.54 -5.42 -15.74
CA SER A 224 9.79 -6.26 -16.68
C SER A 224 9.42 -5.54 -17.97
N LYS A 225 8.78 -4.37 -17.90
CA LYS A 225 8.33 -3.62 -19.09
C LYS A 225 9.50 -3.28 -20.02
N HIS A 226 10.63 -2.84 -19.45
CA HIS A 226 11.80 -2.47 -20.24
C HIS A 226 12.49 -3.70 -20.85
N LEU A 227 12.60 -4.78 -20.08
CA LEU A 227 13.15 -6.06 -20.55
C LEU A 227 12.30 -6.66 -21.67
N ARG A 228 10.97 -6.68 -21.52
CA ARG A 228 10.03 -7.19 -22.52
C ARG A 228 10.09 -6.37 -23.81
N TRP A 229 10.08 -5.04 -23.70
CA TRP A 229 10.24 -4.17 -24.87
C TRP A 229 11.58 -4.38 -25.58
N THR A 230 12.66 -4.59 -24.83
CA THR A 230 13.97 -4.91 -25.41
C THR A 230 13.97 -6.29 -26.08
N GLY A 231 13.29 -7.28 -25.50
CA GLY A 231 13.07 -8.60 -26.11
C GLY A 231 12.36 -8.52 -27.47
N GLU A 232 11.27 -7.74 -27.57
CA GLU A 232 10.60 -7.49 -28.87
C GLU A 232 11.53 -6.80 -29.87
N TYR A 233 12.40 -5.90 -29.40
CA TYR A 233 13.37 -5.23 -30.26
C TYR A 233 14.46 -6.20 -30.75
N ILE A 234 14.90 -7.13 -29.90
CA ILE A 234 15.83 -8.22 -30.27
C ILE A 234 15.19 -9.11 -31.34
N GLU A 235 13.92 -9.48 -31.18
CA GLU A 235 13.19 -10.25 -32.19
C GLU A 235 13.14 -9.51 -33.53
N LYS A 236 12.81 -8.21 -33.52
CA LYS A 236 12.75 -7.41 -34.75
C LYS A 236 14.11 -7.24 -35.45
N ARG A 237 15.22 -7.17 -34.71
CA ARG A 237 16.56 -6.86 -35.27
C ARG A 237 17.40 -8.10 -35.57
N SER A 238 17.19 -9.15 -34.80
CA SER A 238 17.97 -10.38 -34.84
C SER A 238 17.11 -11.62 -35.09
N GLY A 239 15.79 -11.51 -35.17
CA GLY A 239 14.91 -12.66 -35.44
C GLY A 239 14.99 -13.75 -34.37
N ILE A 240 15.38 -13.39 -33.14
CA ILE A 240 15.40 -14.30 -31.98
C ILE A 240 14.06 -14.13 -31.28
N LYS A 241 13.29 -15.22 -31.16
CA LYS A 241 12.00 -15.18 -30.46
C LYS A 241 12.25 -15.11 -28.96
N CYS A 242 11.95 -13.97 -28.36
CA CYS A 242 12.18 -13.72 -26.94
C CYS A 242 10.89 -13.74 -26.09
N LEU A 243 9.72 -13.91 -26.71
CA LEU A 243 8.42 -13.85 -26.03
C LEU A 243 8.34 -14.85 -24.85
N ASP A 244 8.82 -16.07 -25.07
CA ASP A 244 8.75 -17.17 -24.10
C ASP A 244 9.91 -17.16 -23.09
N TRP A 245 10.85 -16.22 -23.20
CA TRP A 245 11.95 -16.12 -22.24
C TRP A 245 11.45 -15.57 -20.91
N ASP A 246 11.92 -16.12 -19.80
CA ASP A 246 11.73 -15.47 -18.50
C ASP A 246 12.54 -14.16 -18.41
N LEU A 247 12.25 -13.35 -17.39
CA LEU A 247 12.83 -12.02 -17.25
C LEU A 247 14.35 -12.05 -17.05
N MET A 248 14.90 -13.10 -16.44
CA MET A 248 16.36 -13.21 -16.32
C MET A 248 17.01 -13.74 -17.58
N LYS A 249 16.41 -14.70 -18.27
CA LYS A 249 16.93 -15.09 -19.58
C LYS A 249 16.98 -13.87 -20.53
N LEU A 250 15.95 -13.02 -20.51
CA LEU A 250 15.97 -11.72 -21.20
C LEU A 250 17.13 -10.83 -20.74
N ALA A 251 17.26 -10.61 -19.43
CA ALA A 251 18.30 -9.74 -18.88
C ALA A 251 19.71 -10.26 -19.21
N THR A 252 19.96 -11.57 -19.09
CA THR A 252 21.23 -12.19 -19.46
C THR A 252 21.51 -12.05 -20.95
N GLY A 253 20.50 -12.19 -21.82
CA GLY A 253 20.67 -12.00 -23.26
C GLY A 253 21.08 -10.55 -23.59
N ILE A 254 20.46 -9.57 -22.93
CA ILE A 254 20.82 -8.15 -23.06
C ILE A 254 22.22 -7.88 -22.52
N LYS A 255 22.60 -8.51 -21.40
CA LYS A 255 23.96 -8.45 -20.84
C LYS A 255 24.99 -8.95 -21.85
N ILE A 256 24.74 -10.08 -22.50
CA ILE A 256 25.61 -10.66 -23.53
C ILE A 256 25.72 -9.72 -24.75
N ILE A 257 24.63 -9.09 -25.19
CA ILE A 257 24.68 -8.06 -26.25
C ILE A 257 25.58 -6.89 -25.85
N CYS A 258 25.48 -6.44 -24.59
CA CYS A 258 26.20 -5.27 -24.11
C CYS A 258 27.69 -5.56 -23.85
N TYR A 259 28.01 -6.77 -23.40
CA TYR A 259 29.33 -7.24 -22.96
C TYR A 259 29.63 -8.66 -23.51
N PRO A 260 29.80 -8.82 -24.82
CA PRO A 260 29.92 -10.13 -25.46
C PRO A 260 31.18 -10.92 -25.09
N THR A 261 32.17 -10.27 -24.48
CA THR A 261 33.40 -10.91 -23.98
C THR A 261 33.33 -11.32 -22.52
N GLU A 262 32.37 -10.79 -21.76
CA GLU A 262 32.20 -11.08 -20.33
C GLU A 262 31.03 -12.05 -20.19
N ARG A 263 31.31 -13.36 -20.16
CA ARG A 263 30.31 -14.42 -20.09
C ARG A 263 30.76 -15.50 -19.12
N SER A 264 29.82 -16.01 -18.34
CA SER A 264 30.00 -17.19 -17.51
C SER A 264 29.30 -18.40 -18.13
N THR A 265 29.76 -19.60 -17.79
CA THR A 265 29.15 -20.85 -18.26
C THR A 265 27.68 -20.97 -17.89
N ALA A 266 27.28 -20.45 -16.72
CA ALA A 266 25.89 -20.45 -16.27
C ALA A 266 25.00 -19.56 -17.15
N GLU A 267 25.50 -18.40 -17.59
CA GLU A 267 24.78 -17.50 -18.49
C GLU A 267 24.62 -18.12 -19.88
N GLU A 268 25.68 -18.75 -20.40
CA GLU A 268 25.65 -19.39 -21.72
C GLU A 268 24.68 -20.57 -21.77
N ALA A 269 24.58 -21.34 -20.68
CA ALA A 269 23.66 -22.47 -20.56
C ALA A 269 22.18 -22.08 -20.67
N MET A 270 21.83 -20.79 -20.51
CA MET A 270 20.46 -20.30 -20.69
C MET A 270 20.03 -20.23 -22.17
N PHE A 271 20.97 -20.31 -23.12
CA PHE A 271 20.71 -20.11 -24.55
C PHE A 271 21.11 -21.33 -25.37
N THR A 272 20.47 -21.50 -26.53
CA THR A 272 21.01 -22.38 -27.56
C THR A 272 22.28 -21.76 -28.17
N GLN A 273 23.13 -22.59 -28.79
CA GLN A 273 24.34 -22.09 -29.47
C GLN A 273 24.01 -21.10 -30.59
N ASP A 274 22.90 -21.31 -31.30
CA ASP A 274 22.44 -20.40 -32.36
C ASP A 274 21.98 -19.06 -31.79
N GLU A 275 21.21 -19.07 -30.70
CA GLU A 275 20.82 -17.85 -29.98
C GLU A 275 22.05 -17.08 -29.52
N LEU A 276 23.00 -17.74 -28.85
CA LEU A 276 24.21 -17.12 -28.31
C LEU A 276 25.08 -16.51 -29.41
N SER A 277 25.36 -17.29 -30.47
CA SER A 277 26.13 -16.84 -31.63
C SER A 277 25.50 -15.60 -32.28
N LYS A 278 24.17 -15.59 -32.41
CA LYS A 278 23.43 -14.48 -33.02
C LYS A 278 23.40 -13.24 -32.14
N LEU A 279 23.19 -13.38 -30.83
CA LEU A 279 23.26 -12.27 -29.86
C LEU A 279 24.62 -11.55 -29.93
N VAL A 280 25.72 -12.32 -30.01
CA VAL A 280 27.07 -11.76 -30.11
C VAL A 280 27.32 -11.13 -31.47
N LYS A 281 26.99 -11.82 -32.57
CA LYS A 281 27.19 -11.32 -33.94
C LYS A 281 26.43 -10.01 -34.18
N ASP A 282 25.21 -9.93 -33.68
CA ASP A 282 24.33 -8.78 -33.89
C ASP A 282 24.50 -7.67 -32.84
N ALA A 283 25.43 -7.80 -31.88
CA ALA A 283 25.60 -6.84 -30.79
C ALA A 283 25.73 -5.38 -31.26
N HIS A 284 26.43 -5.15 -32.38
CA HIS A 284 26.59 -3.83 -33.00
C HIS A 284 25.25 -3.17 -33.41
N LYS A 285 24.19 -3.94 -33.69
CA LYS A 285 22.86 -3.42 -34.06
C LYS A 285 22.15 -2.71 -32.92
N TYR A 286 22.65 -2.83 -31.69
CA TYR A 286 22.06 -2.31 -30.47
C TYR A 286 22.84 -1.11 -29.89
N GLU A 287 23.90 -0.66 -30.58
CA GLU A 287 24.72 0.45 -30.13
C GLU A 287 23.89 1.75 -30.01
N GLY A 288 24.08 2.47 -28.90
CA GLY A 288 23.30 3.66 -28.57
C GLY A 288 21.82 3.42 -28.22
N LYS A 289 21.33 2.17 -28.24
CA LYS A 289 19.95 1.83 -27.86
C LYS A 289 19.82 1.37 -26.41
N ILE A 290 20.86 0.72 -25.89
CA ILE A 290 20.90 0.24 -24.50
C ILE A 290 21.97 1.04 -23.75
N ARG A 291 21.58 1.65 -22.63
CA ARG A 291 22.52 2.32 -21.73
C ARG A 291 23.25 1.28 -20.87
N LYS A 292 24.38 0.79 -21.38
CA LYS A 292 25.12 -0.35 -20.81
C LYS A 292 25.29 -0.30 -19.28
N ARG A 293 25.81 0.80 -18.72
CA ARG A 293 26.04 0.94 -17.27
C ARG A 293 24.74 0.86 -16.44
N SER A 294 23.70 1.57 -16.85
CA SER A 294 22.41 1.53 -16.14
C SER A 294 21.78 0.13 -16.19
N PHE A 295 21.90 -0.54 -17.34
CA PHE A 295 21.42 -1.90 -17.50
C PHE A 295 22.21 -2.88 -16.62
N MET A 296 23.54 -2.77 -16.55
CA MET A 296 24.35 -3.65 -15.70
C MET A 296 24.02 -3.52 -14.22
N ASN A 297 23.75 -2.32 -13.72
CA ASN A 297 23.31 -2.14 -12.34
C ASN A 297 22.01 -2.90 -12.07
N ALA A 298 21.02 -2.78 -12.97
CA ALA A 298 19.76 -3.51 -12.85
C ALA A 298 19.96 -5.03 -12.97
N TYR A 299 20.84 -5.48 -13.87
CA TYR A 299 21.17 -6.90 -14.03
C TYR A 299 21.81 -7.46 -12.75
N SER A 300 22.80 -6.76 -12.18
CA SER A 300 23.44 -7.16 -10.92
C SER A 300 22.43 -7.23 -9.79
N GLU A 301 21.55 -6.23 -9.64
CA GLU A 301 20.47 -6.26 -8.64
C GLU A 301 19.57 -7.50 -8.79
N MET A 302 19.20 -7.87 -10.03
CA MET A 302 18.37 -9.06 -10.27
C MET A 302 19.11 -10.38 -9.98
N VAL A 303 20.39 -10.48 -10.35
CA VAL A 303 21.21 -11.67 -10.07
C VAL A 303 21.40 -11.84 -8.56
N GLU A 304 21.76 -10.77 -7.86
CA GLU A 304 21.95 -10.77 -6.41
C GLU A 304 20.64 -11.15 -5.68
N ALA A 305 19.51 -10.54 -6.06
CA ALA A 305 18.20 -10.88 -5.50
C ALA A 305 17.89 -12.38 -5.63
N ARG A 306 18.10 -12.97 -6.81
CA ARG A 306 17.86 -14.41 -7.03
C ARG A 306 18.77 -15.32 -6.23
N GLN A 307 20.01 -14.92 -6.00
CA GLN A 307 20.95 -15.67 -5.16
C GLN A 307 20.54 -15.65 -3.68
N LEU A 308 19.88 -14.58 -3.24
CA LEU A 308 19.44 -14.42 -1.85
C LEU A 308 18.12 -15.14 -1.54
N ILE A 309 17.27 -15.40 -2.54
CA ILE A 309 15.98 -16.08 -2.36
C ILE A 309 16.11 -17.42 -1.62
N PRO A 310 16.97 -18.38 -2.03
CA PRO A 310 17.05 -19.68 -1.32
C PRO A 310 17.52 -19.54 0.13
N MET A 311 18.41 -18.59 0.40
CA MET A 311 18.90 -18.31 1.75
C MET A 311 17.78 -17.73 2.63
N ALA A 312 17.05 -16.75 2.10
CA ALA A 312 15.92 -16.13 2.81
C ALA A 312 14.77 -17.11 3.02
N GLN A 313 14.47 -17.96 2.04
CA GLN A 313 13.47 -19.02 2.19
C GLN A 313 13.84 -19.97 3.33
N LYS A 314 15.08 -20.46 3.36
CA LYS A 314 15.54 -21.35 4.44
C LYS A 314 15.46 -20.68 5.82
N GLN A 315 15.90 -19.43 5.93
CA GLN A 315 15.79 -18.68 7.18
C GLN A 315 14.33 -18.49 7.61
N LEU A 316 13.42 -18.33 6.65
CA LEU A 316 11.99 -18.18 6.92
C LEU A 316 11.37 -19.50 7.41
N GLU A 317 11.78 -20.63 6.82
CA GLU A 317 11.43 -21.97 7.30
C GLU A 317 11.88 -22.20 8.75
N ASP A 318 13.13 -21.85 9.07
CA ASP A 318 13.69 -21.97 10.43
C ASP A 318 12.90 -21.11 11.44
N LEU A 319 12.61 -19.85 11.11
CA LEU A 319 11.82 -18.95 11.97
C LEU A 319 10.39 -19.44 12.19
N VAL A 320 9.73 -19.96 11.16
CA VAL A 320 8.38 -20.51 11.27
C VAL A 320 8.37 -21.74 12.17
N LYS A 321 9.40 -22.60 12.07
CA LYS A 321 9.55 -23.76 12.95
C LYS A 321 9.74 -23.35 14.40
N GLU A 322 10.62 -22.39 14.67
CA GLU A 322 10.84 -21.86 16.02
C GLU A 322 9.56 -21.27 16.62
N ALA A 323 8.81 -20.50 15.83
CA ALA A 323 7.54 -19.92 16.26
C ALA A 323 6.48 -20.99 16.56
N LYS A 324 6.45 -22.07 15.78
CA LYS A 324 5.57 -23.22 16.00
C LYS A 324 5.88 -23.93 17.32
N ASP A 325 7.15 -24.26 17.54
CA ASP A 325 7.62 -24.93 18.76
C ASP A 325 7.29 -24.08 20.01
N ALA A 326 7.45 -22.76 19.92
CA ALA A 326 7.10 -21.83 20.99
C ALA A 326 5.58 -21.84 21.30
N CYS A 327 4.73 -21.79 20.27
CA CYS A 327 3.28 -21.83 20.44
C CYS A 327 2.80 -23.15 21.06
N GLU A 328 3.37 -24.28 20.65
CA GLU A 328 3.04 -25.61 21.20
C GLU A 328 3.46 -25.75 22.68
N ALA A 329 4.59 -25.15 23.06
CA ALA A 329 5.05 -25.11 24.44
C ALA A 329 4.10 -24.29 25.34
N GLU A 330 3.65 -23.13 24.88
CA GLU A 330 2.69 -22.29 25.62
C GLU A 330 1.33 -22.96 25.82
N GLN A 331 0.87 -23.77 24.85
CA GLN A 331 -0.40 -24.51 24.95
C GLN A 331 -0.32 -25.73 25.87
N SER A 332 0.89 -26.19 26.20
CA SER A 332 1.13 -27.35 27.06
C SER A 332 1.35 -26.99 28.54
N THR A 333 1.29 -25.70 28.89
CA THR A 333 1.60 -25.16 30.23
C THR A 333 0.33 -24.65 30.92
#